data_AF-A0A851M6N6-F1
#
_entry.id   AF-A0A851M6N6-F1
#
_cell.length_a   1.000
_cell.length_b   1.000
_cell.length_c   1.000
_cell.angle_alpha   90.00
_cell.angle_beta   90.00
_cell.angle_gamma   90.00
#
_symmetry.space_group_name_H-M   'P 1'
#
loop_
_entity.id
_entity.type
_entity.pdbx_description
1 polymer ?
#
loop_
_entity_poly.entity_id
_entity_poly.type
_entity_poly.pdbx_seq_one_letter_code
_entity_poly.pdbx_strand_id
1 'polypeptide(L)' 'MLLYREESFGPVCTVQRFSSVEEGVALANDSEFGLSSAVFSQNISQALEVAKQIDS' A
#
# COMPACT_ATOMS: atom_id res chain seq x y z
N MET A 1 -11.53 2.07 8.81
CA MET A 1 -12.24 3.27 8.31
C MET A 1 -12.89 2.90 6.99
N LEU A 2 -14.15 3.26 6.74
CA LEU A 2 -14.87 2.86 5.50
C LEU A 2 -14.15 3.33 4.23
N LEU A 3 -13.74 4.61 4.19
CA LEU A 3 -12.99 5.19 3.06
C LEU A 3 -11.65 4.51 2.72
N TYR A 4 -11.11 3.67 3.60
CA TYR A 4 -9.88 2.91 3.36
C TYR A 4 -10.16 1.50 2.85
N ARG A 5 -11.31 0.90 3.23
CA ARG A 5 -11.68 -0.48 2.87
C ARG A 5 -12.57 -0.57 1.65
N GLU A 6 -13.34 0.47 1.38
CA GLU A 6 -14.29 0.53 0.28
C GLU A 6 -13.77 1.45 -0.82
N GLU A 7 -13.98 1.06 -2.07
CA GLU A 7 -13.59 1.88 -3.21
C GLU A 7 -14.52 3.09 -3.35
N SER A 8 -13.95 4.30 -3.24
CA SER A 8 -14.76 5.52 -3.29
C SER A 8 -15.15 5.96 -4.71
N PHE A 9 -14.39 5.53 -5.74
CA PHE A 9 -14.48 6.00 -7.13
C PHE A 9 -14.52 7.54 -7.32
N GLY A 10 -14.18 8.30 -6.29
CA GLY A 10 -14.14 9.76 -6.29
C GLY A 10 -12.70 10.29 -6.27
N PRO A 11 -12.50 11.61 -6.45
CA PRO A 11 -11.18 12.24 -6.43
C PRO A 11 -10.66 12.40 -4.99
N VAL A 12 -10.54 11.28 -4.27
CA VAL A 12 -10.14 11.23 -2.86
C VAL A 12 -8.97 10.26 -2.70
N CYS A 13 -7.97 10.65 -1.90
CA CYS A 13 -6.86 9.81 -1.50
C CYS A 13 -6.74 9.83 0.03
N THR A 14 -6.49 8.65 0.62
CA THR A 14 -6.25 8.54 2.07
C THR A 14 -4.75 8.39 2.31
N VAL A 15 -4.29 8.93 3.45
CA VAL A 15 -2.89 8.82 3.86
C VAL A 15 -2.84 8.12 5.20
N GLN A 16 -2.08 7.04 5.27
CA GLN A 16 -1.88 6.28 6.50
C GLN A 16 -0.39 6.29 6.86
N ARG A 17 -0.10 6.53 8.13
CA ARG A 17 1.27 6.51 8.67
C ARG A 17 1.54 5.13 9.25
N PHE A 18 2.73 4.63 9.00
CA PHE A 18 3.29 3.43 9.60
C PHE A 18 4.72 3.73 10.06
N SER A 19 5.26 2.87 10.93
CA SER A 19 6.57 3.08 11.56
C SER A 19 7.64 2.09 11.07
N SER A 20 7.23 1.05 10.34
CA SER A 20 8.13 0.02 9.80
C SER A 20 7.68 -0.44 8.42
N VAL A 21 8.60 -1.02 7.65
CA VAL A 21 8.30 -1.54 6.31
C VAL A 21 7.31 -2.71 6.42
N GLU A 22 7.48 -3.56 7.43
CA GLU A 22 6.64 -4.72 7.69
C GLU A 22 5.19 -4.31 7.99
N GLU A 23 5.00 -3.27 8.80
CA GLU A 23 3.69 -2.67 9.05
C GLU A 23 3.10 -2.07 7.77
N GLY A 24 3.91 -1.37 6.97
CA GLY A 24 3.47 -0.80 5.69
C GLY A 24 2.99 -1.86 4.70
N VAL A 25 3.70 -2.99 4.59
CA VAL A 25 3.29 -4.13 3.74
C VAL A 25 2.01 -4.77 4.28
N ALA A 26 1.91 -4.99 5.60
CA ALA A 26 0.70 -5.54 6.20
C ALA A 26 -0.53 -4.66 5.94
N LEU A 27 -0.37 -3.34 6.00
CA LEU A 27 -1.44 -2.39 5.62
C LEU A 27 -1.73 -2.42 4.13
N ALA A 28 -0.72 -2.54 3.25
CA ALA A 28 -0.97 -2.62 1.81
C ALA A 28 -1.77 -3.88 1.45
N ASN A 29 -1.53 -5.00 2.15
CA ASN A 29 -2.20 -6.28 1.92
C ASN A 29 -3.53 -6.44 2.69
N ASP A 30 -3.92 -5.51 3.58
CA ASP A 30 -5.26 -5.46 4.23
C ASP A 30 -6.31 -4.89 3.26
N SER A 31 -6.40 -5.47 2.06
CA SER A 31 -7.34 -5.10 1.00
C SER A 31 -7.90 -6.34 0.30
N GLU A 32 -9.19 -6.36 0.02
CA GLU A 32 -9.86 -7.46 -0.69
C GLU A 32 -9.72 -7.37 -2.22
N PHE A 33 -9.23 -6.23 -2.75
CA PHE A 33 -9.28 -5.94 -4.19
C PHE A 33 -7.98 -6.26 -4.95
N GLY A 34 -6.81 -6.02 -4.35
CA GLY A 34 -5.48 -6.30 -4.93
C GLY A 34 -5.38 -6.06 -6.45
N LEU A 35 -5.46 -4.79 -6.88
CA LEU A 35 -5.48 -4.42 -8.32
C LEU A 35 -4.16 -3.85 -8.83
N SER A 36 -3.57 -2.93 -8.06
CA SER A 36 -2.34 -2.23 -8.42
C SER A 36 -1.72 -1.59 -7.19
N SER A 37 -0.40 -1.62 -7.11
CA SER A 37 0.37 -0.95 -6.08
C SER A 37 1.63 -0.31 -6.66
N ALA A 38 2.16 0.68 -5.95
CA ALA A 38 3.41 1.34 -6.30
C ALA A 38 4.23 1.62 -5.05
N VAL A 39 5.53 1.31 -5.11
CA VAL A 39 6.49 1.57 -4.04
C VAL A 39 7.46 2.65 -4.49
N PHE A 40 7.56 3.73 -3.71
CA PHE A 40 8.46 4.85 -3.97
C PHE A 40 9.60 4.86 -2.95
N SER A 41 10.85 4.82 -3.42
CA SER A 41 12.04 4.97 -2.58
C SER A 41 13.20 5.54 -3.37
N GLN A 42 14.14 6.20 -2.69
CA GLN A 42 15.44 6.56 -3.26
C GLN A 42 16.37 5.35 -3.36
N ASN A 43 16.11 4.27 -2.60
CA ASN A 43 16.82 3.01 -2.69
C ASN A 43 16.02 2.02 -3.54
N ILE A 44 16.48 1.81 -4.78
CA ILE A 44 15.80 0.94 -5.76
C ILE A 44 15.73 -0.51 -5.29
N SER A 45 16.82 -1.05 -4.72
CA SER A 45 16.84 -2.42 -4.23
C SER A 45 15.80 -2.62 -3.12
N GLN A 46 15.71 -1.68 -2.18
CA GLN A 46 14.70 -1.73 -1.12
C GLN A 46 13.28 -1.62 -1.69
N ALA A 47 13.05 -0.70 -2.65
CA ALA A 47 11.73 -0.57 -3.28
C ALA A 47 11.28 -1.87 -3.95
N LEU A 48 12.19 -2.53 -4.68
CA LEU A 48 11.90 -3.79 -5.36
C LEU A 48 11.64 -4.94 -4.37
N GLU A 49 12.40 -5.02 -3.28
CA GLU A 49 12.18 -6.03 -2.24
C GLU A 49 10.84 -5.83 -1.51
N VAL A 50 10.42 -4.59 -1.29
CA VAL A 50 9.09 -4.29 -0.71
C VAL A 50 7.99 -4.59 -1.72
N ALA A 51 8.15 -4.19 -2.99
CA ALA A 51 7.14 -4.41 -4.03
C ALA A 51 6.81 -5.89 -4.24
N LYS A 52 7.81 -6.79 -4.08
CA LYS A 52 7.61 -8.25 -4.17
C LYS A 52 6.75 -8.83 -3.03
N GLN A 53 6.56 -8.09 -1.94
CA GLN A 53 5.80 -8.54 -0.77
C GLN A 53 4.35 -8.05 -0.79
N ILE A 54 3.99 -7.18 -1.73
CA ILE A 54 2.63 -6.64 -1.84
C ILE A 54 1.80 -7.56 -2.74
N ASP A 55 0.65 -7.97 -2.23
CA ASP A 55 -0.35 -8.71 -3.00
C ASP A 55 -1.21 -7.69 -3.78
N SER A 56 -1.10 -7.69 -5.10
CA SER A 56 -1.72 -6.70 -6.00
C SER A 56 -2.12 -7.29 -7.34
#